data_AF-A0AAD1GHS0-F1
#
_entry.id   AF-A0AAD1GHS0-F1
#
_cell.length_a   1.000
_cell.length_b   1.000
_cell.length_c   1.000
_cell.angle_alpha   90.00
_cell.angle_beta   90.00
_cell.angle_gamma   90.00
#
_symmetry.space_group_name_H-M   'P 1'
#
loop_
_entity.id
_entity.type
_entity.pdbx_description
1 polymer ?
#
loop_
_entity_poly.entity_id
_entity_poly.type
_entity_poly.pdbx_seq_one_letter_code
_entity_poly.pdbx_strand_id
1 'polypeptide(L)'
;MLFHRSVGKNIGYAKENALPWEIENAAKVANIYEFIESLPEKYNTIVSERGVKLSGGQRQRIASACAILRNAPILVLDEATSILDSHTEQEVQKSINTMLDIENVTIIAIAHRLSTIKHMDRIIVMDKGKIVEDGTFKELWEHQVNGFV
;
A
#
# COMPACT_ATOMS: atom_id res chain seq x y z
N MET A 1 10.34 4.29 -3.45
CA MET A 1 11.33 4.54 -4.53
C MET A 1 11.67 3.18 -5.17
N LEU A 2 11.66 3.07 -6.49
CA LEU A 2 12.09 1.86 -7.21
C LEU A 2 13.47 2.10 -7.80
N PHE A 3 14.32 1.08 -7.77
CA PHE A 3 15.66 1.10 -8.32
C PHE A 3 15.67 0.58 -9.77
N HIS A 4 16.67 1.00 -10.55
CA HIS A 4 16.93 0.45 -11.89
C HIS A 4 17.42 -1.00 -11.80
N ARG A 5 16.48 -1.92 -11.59
CA ARG A 5 16.67 -3.36 -11.39
C ARG A 5 15.44 -4.09 -11.90
N SER A 6 15.48 -5.43 -11.89
CA SER A 6 14.30 -6.22 -12.20
C SER A 6 13.18 -6.01 -11.18
N VAL A 7 11.93 -6.32 -11.56
CA VAL A 7 10.78 -6.27 -10.64
C VAL A 7 11.05 -7.13 -9.39
N GLY A 8 11.50 -8.37 -9.58
CA GLY A 8 11.81 -9.28 -8.47
C GLY A 8 12.89 -8.74 -7.55
N LYS A 9 13.93 -8.08 -8.09
CA LYS A 9 14.98 -7.44 -7.27
C LYS A 9 14.49 -6.19 -6.53
N ASN A 10 13.50 -5.48 -7.07
CA ASN A 10 12.88 -4.36 -6.38
C ASN A 10 12.07 -4.84 -5.18
N ILE A 11 11.26 -5.89 -5.36
CA ILE A 11 10.48 -6.50 -4.25
C ILE A 11 11.43 -7.13 -3.23
N GLY A 12 12.34 -8.00 -3.69
CA GLY A 12 13.29 -8.74 -2.86
C GLY A 12 14.26 -7.87 -2.06
N TYR A 13 14.46 -6.60 -2.44
CA TYR A 13 15.21 -5.64 -1.63
C TYR A 13 14.59 -5.44 -0.22
N ALA A 14 13.32 -5.81 -0.04
CA ALA A 14 12.63 -5.73 1.23
C ALA A 14 13.19 -6.65 2.33
N LYS A 15 13.88 -7.73 1.97
CA LYS A 15 14.30 -8.79 2.90
C LYS A 15 15.61 -9.41 2.43
N GLU A 16 16.59 -9.51 3.32
CA GLU A 16 17.83 -10.22 3.00
C GLU A 16 17.55 -11.68 2.65
N ASN A 17 18.18 -12.16 1.57
CA ASN A 17 18.03 -13.53 1.09
C ASN A 17 16.57 -13.95 0.82
N ALA A 18 15.70 -13.00 0.43
CA ALA A 18 14.32 -13.29 0.03
C ALA A 18 14.25 -14.40 -1.01
N LEU A 19 13.51 -15.46 -0.70
CA LEU A 19 13.33 -16.59 -1.60
C LEU A 19 12.33 -16.22 -2.72
N PRO A 20 12.46 -16.82 -3.93
CA PRO A 20 11.56 -16.50 -5.05
C PRO A 20 10.07 -16.64 -4.72
N TRP A 21 9.70 -17.68 -3.96
CA TRP A 21 8.30 -17.92 -3.56
C TRP A 21 7.79 -16.86 -2.57
N GLU A 22 8.66 -16.26 -1.75
CA GLU A 22 8.26 -15.18 -0.83
C GLU A 22 7.98 -13.89 -1.60
N ILE A 23 8.82 -13.60 -2.60
CA ILE A 23 8.65 -12.47 -3.52
C ILE A 23 7.33 -12.63 -4.29
N GLU A 24 7.06 -13.83 -4.79
CA GLU A 24 5.82 -14.14 -5.51
C GLU A 24 4.59 -14.02 -4.59
N ASN A 25 4.67 -14.56 -3.37
CA ASN A 25 3.58 -14.45 -2.39
C ASN A 25 3.29 -12.98 -2.05
N ALA A 26 4.33 -12.18 -1.79
CA ALA A 26 4.17 -10.75 -1.54
C ALA A 26 3.53 -10.02 -2.73
N ALA A 27 3.88 -10.39 -3.97
CA ALA A 27 3.25 -9.83 -5.17
C ALA A 27 1.76 -10.22 -5.32
N LYS A 28 1.36 -11.42 -4.89
CA LYS A 28 -0.04 -11.87 -4.87
C LYS A 28 -0.85 -11.07 -3.84
N VAL A 29 -0.36 -10.99 -2.61
CA VAL A 29 -1.00 -10.22 -1.52
C VAL A 29 -1.12 -8.74 -1.89
N ALA A 30 -0.13 -8.18 -2.59
CA ALA A 30 -0.15 -6.81 -3.08
C ALA A 30 -0.95 -6.59 -4.38
N ASN A 31 -1.72 -7.56 -4.86
CA ASN A 31 -2.50 -7.49 -6.10
C ASN A 31 -1.70 -6.98 -7.32
N ILE A 32 -0.44 -7.42 -7.47
CA ILE A 32 0.42 -7.05 -8.61
C ILE A 32 0.93 -8.27 -9.39
N TYR A 33 0.67 -9.49 -8.90
CA TYR A 33 1.10 -10.74 -9.53
C TYR A 33 0.70 -10.85 -11.01
N GLU A 34 -0.58 -10.64 -11.35
CA GLU A 34 -1.09 -10.78 -12.72
C GLU A 34 -0.41 -9.81 -13.69
N PHE A 35 -0.18 -8.57 -13.24
CA PHE A 35 0.59 -7.60 -14.01
C PHE A 35 2.01 -8.08 -14.24
N ILE A 36 2.70 -8.57 -13.21
CA ILE A 36 4.07 -9.09 -13.35
C ILE A 36 4.09 -10.26 -14.33
N GLU A 37 3.14 -11.19 -14.24
CA GLU A 37 3.02 -12.33 -15.16
C GLU A 37 2.74 -11.90 -16.61
N SER A 38 2.10 -10.75 -16.83
CA SER A 38 1.86 -10.19 -18.16
C SER A 38 3.13 -9.61 -18.81
N LEU A 39 4.19 -9.34 -18.04
CA LEU A 39 5.43 -8.76 -18.56
C LEU A 39 6.25 -9.80 -19.35
N PRO A 40 6.96 -9.41 -20.43
CA PRO A 40 7.72 -10.34 -21.27
C PRO A 40 8.73 -11.21 -20.51
N GLU A 41 9.40 -10.63 -19.51
CA GLU A 41 10.40 -11.32 -18.68
C GLU A 41 9.91 -11.53 -17.24
N LYS A 42 8.62 -11.31 -16.98
CA LYS A 42 8.00 -11.45 -15.65
C LYS A 42 8.80 -10.73 -14.56
N TYR A 43 9.20 -11.43 -13.50
CA TYR A 43 10.02 -10.90 -12.40
C TYR A 43 11.42 -10.43 -12.82
N ASN A 44 11.93 -10.87 -13.98
CA ASN A 44 13.23 -10.42 -14.50
C ASN A 44 13.13 -9.10 -15.28
N THR A 45 11.93 -8.66 -15.62
CA THR A 45 11.69 -7.40 -16.35
C THR A 45 12.31 -6.21 -15.64
N ILE A 46 13.14 -5.45 -16.35
CA ILE A 46 13.82 -4.26 -15.83
C ILE A 46 12.86 -3.06 -15.77
N VAL A 47 12.81 -2.40 -14.61
CA VAL A 47 12.05 -1.17 -14.39
C VAL A 47 12.98 0.05 -14.50
N SER A 48 12.73 0.98 -15.45
CA SER A 48 13.42 2.28 -15.58
C SER A 48 12.90 3.13 -16.75
N GLU A 49 13.55 4.28 -17.02
CA GLU A 49 13.30 5.10 -18.22
C GLU A 49 13.53 4.37 -19.55
N ARG A 50 14.49 3.43 -19.61
CA ARG A 50 14.78 2.59 -20.79
C ARG A 50 14.14 1.18 -20.69
N GLY A 51 13.49 0.87 -19.57
CA GLY A 51 12.78 -0.40 -19.33
C GLY A 51 11.27 -0.21 -19.41
N VAL A 52 10.51 -1.11 -18.77
CA VAL A 52 9.06 -0.93 -18.67
C VAL A 52 8.76 0.27 -17.77
N LYS A 53 8.02 1.23 -18.33
CA LYS A 53 7.45 2.34 -17.56
C LYS A 53 6.22 1.85 -16.82
N LEU A 54 6.32 1.84 -15.49
CA LEU A 54 5.21 1.50 -14.61
C LEU A 54 4.26 2.71 -14.47
N SER A 55 2.97 2.44 -14.39
CA SER A 55 1.99 3.46 -13.97
C SER A 55 2.18 3.83 -12.49
N GLY A 56 1.51 4.89 -12.03
CA GLY A 56 1.54 5.30 -10.62
C GLY A 56 1.12 4.15 -9.68
N GLY A 57 -0.03 3.52 -9.95
CA GLY A 57 -0.53 2.43 -9.11
C GLY A 57 0.31 1.17 -9.19
N GLN A 58 0.88 0.83 -10.35
CA GLN A 58 1.81 -0.31 -10.43
C GLN A 58 3.04 -0.09 -9.54
N ARG A 59 3.62 1.12 -9.53
CA ARG A 59 4.73 1.43 -8.63
C ARG A 59 4.33 1.32 -7.16
N GLN A 60 3.11 1.74 -6.84
CA GLN A 60 2.58 1.68 -5.50
C GLN A 60 2.34 0.25 -5.03
N ARG A 61 1.73 -0.60 -5.88
CA ARG A 61 1.54 -2.01 -5.57
C ARG A 61 2.85 -2.80 -5.50
N ILE A 62 3.89 -2.41 -6.23
CA ILE A 62 5.25 -2.96 -6.01
C ILE A 62 5.79 -2.52 -4.64
N ALA A 63 5.63 -1.25 -4.26
CA ALA A 63 6.02 -0.79 -2.92
C ALA A 63 5.23 -1.52 -1.82
N SER A 64 3.95 -1.82 -2.08
CA SER A 64 3.12 -2.66 -1.23
C SER A 64 3.68 -4.07 -1.07
N ALA A 65 4.09 -4.72 -2.16
CA ALA A 65 4.75 -6.02 -2.12
C ALA A 65 6.05 -5.94 -1.30
N CYS A 66 6.82 -4.84 -1.40
CA CYS A 66 8.00 -4.63 -0.55
C CYS A 66 7.64 -4.55 0.95
N ALA A 67 6.56 -3.83 1.30
CA ALA A 67 6.10 -3.73 2.68
C ALA A 67 5.67 -5.09 3.25
N ILE A 68 4.91 -5.86 2.48
CA ILE A 68 4.45 -7.21 2.84
C ILE A 68 5.65 -8.15 3.03
N LEU A 69 6.59 -8.17 2.07
CA LEU A 69 7.76 -9.04 2.15
C LEU A 69 8.66 -8.73 3.34
N ARG A 70 8.71 -7.46 3.77
CA ARG A 70 9.49 -7.06 4.94
C ARG A 70 8.95 -7.65 6.24
N ASN A 71 7.65 -7.95 6.30
CA ASN A 71 6.98 -8.53 7.46
C ASN A 71 7.31 -7.78 8.77
N ALA A 72 7.25 -6.44 8.72
CA ALA A 72 7.54 -5.60 9.87
C ALA A 72 6.35 -5.59 10.84
N PRO A 73 6.58 -5.54 12.17
CA PRO A 73 5.50 -5.50 13.16
C PRO A 73 4.73 -4.17 13.14
N ILE A 74 5.33 -3.11 12.56
CA ILE A 74 4.71 -1.80 12.40
C ILE A 74 4.87 -1.37 10.94
N LEU A 75 3.77 -0.99 10.31
CA LEU A 75 3.73 -0.48 8.95
C LEU A 75 3.15 0.94 8.93
N VAL A 76 3.85 1.87 8.28
CA VAL A 76 3.38 3.24 8.10
C VAL A 76 3.03 3.46 6.63
N LEU A 77 1.78 3.83 6.37
CA LEU A 77 1.24 4.10 5.03
C LEU A 77 0.99 5.60 4.88
N ASP A 78 1.90 6.29 4.19
CA ASP A 78 1.76 7.72 3.95
C ASP A 78 1.07 7.97 2.60
N GLU A 79 -0.12 8.56 2.66
CA GLU A 79 -0.90 9.09 1.53
C GLU A 79 -0.94 8.16 0.29
N ALA A 80 -1.27 6.89 0.51
CA ALA A 80 -1.09 5.85 -0.49
C ALA A 80 -2.06 5.92 -1.70
N THR A 81 -2.82 7.00 -1.91
CA THR A 81 -3.82 7.12 -2.98
C THR A 81 -4.00 8.52 -3.58
N SER A 82 -3.20 9.54 -3.21
CA SER A 82 -3.46 10.95 -3.61
C SER A 82 -3.24 11.28 -5.10
N ILE A 83 -2.53 10.45 -5.87
CA ILE A 83 -2.04 10.81 -7.23
C ILE A 83 -2.52 9.82 -8.31
N LEU A 84 -3.63 9.12 -8.09
CA LEU A 84 -4.10 8.06 -9.00
C LEU A 84 -5.43 8.40 -9.66
N ASP A 85 -5.59 7.99 -10.92
CA ASP A 85 -6.89 7.94 -11.58
C ASP A 85 -7.79 6.89 -10.91
N SER A 86 -9.11 7.05 -11.06
CA SER A 86 -10.12 6.30 -10.28
C SER A 86 -10.05 4.78 -10.46
N HIS A 87 -9.65 4.27 -11.64
CA HIS A 87 -9.48 2.83 -11.85
C HIS A 87 -8.25 2.31 -11.11
N THR A 88 -7.11 2.98 -11.29
CA THR A 88 -5.84 2.64 -10.64
C THR A 88 -5.95 2.73 -9.11
N GLU A 89 -6.73 3.67 -8.60
CA GLU A 89 -6.99 3.83 -7.18
C GLU A 89 -7.69 2.60 -6.57
N GLN A 90 -8.69 2.03 -7.24
CA GLN A 90 -9.40 0.85 -6.73
C GLN A 90 -8.46 -0.34 -6.53
N GLU A 91 -7.54 -0.57 -7.47
CA GLU A 91 -6.57 -1.67 -7.36
C GLU A 91 -5.56 -1.43 -6.23
N VAL A 92 -5.13 -0.19 -6.04
CA VAL A 92 -4.24 0.17 -4.91
C VAL A 92 -4.99 0.04 -3.58
N GLN A 93 -6.24 0.48 -3.50
CA GLN A 93 -7.06 0.33 -2.30
C GLN A 93 -7.28 -1.14 -1.96
N LYS A 94 -7.51 -2.02 -2.95
CA LYS A 94 -7.56 -3.48 -2.70
C LYS A 94 -6.29 -3.99 -2.05
N SER A 95 -5.13 -3.53 -2.54
CA SER A 95 -3.82 -3.93 -1.99
C SER A 95 -3.62 -3.44 -0.56
N ILE A 96 -4.07 -2.22 -0.25
CA ILE A 96 -4.05 -1.68 1.13
C ILE A 96 -4.99 -2.50 2.01
N ASN A 97 -6.22 -2.78 1.56
CA ASN A 97 -7.18 -3.56 2.34
C ASN A 97 -6.63 -4.95 2.67
N THR A 98 -5.98 -5.63 1.71
CA THR A 98 -5.32 -6.92 1.98
C THR A 98 -4.19 -6.80 3.01
N MET A 99 -3.51 -5.64 3.11
CA MET A 99 -2.55 -5.44 4.19
C MET A 99 -3.20 -5.26 5.56
N LEU A 100 -4.37 -4.62 5.61
CA LEU A 100 -5.11 -4.42 6.85
C LEU A 100 -5.53 -5.75 7.48
N ASP A 101 -5.71 -6.78 6.66
CA ASP A 101 -6.04 -8.14 7.10
C ASP A 101 -4.82 -8.96 7.58
N ILE A 102 -3.60 -8.39 7.57
CA ILE A 102 -2.39 -9.07 8.06
C ILE A 102 -2.42 -9.13 9.58
N GLU A 103 -2.48 -10.34 10.14
CA GLU A 103 -2.45 -10.56 11.58
C GLU A 103 -1.13 -10.11 12.21
N ASN A 104 -1.21 -9.66 13.47
CA ASN A 104 -0.05 -9.28 14.30
C ASN A 104 0.82 -8.12 13.76
N VAL A 105 0.26 -7.27 12.89
CA VAL A 105 0.91 -6.05 12.41
C VAL A 105 0.12 -4.82 12.85
N THR A 106 0.81 -3.80 13.38
CA THR A 106 0.21 -2.49 13.64
C THR A 106 0.33 -1.61 12.41
N ILE A 107 -0.78 -1.11 11.89
CA ILE A 107 -0.79 -0.26 10.70
C ILE A 107 -1.15 1.17 11.10
N ILE A 108 -0.28 2.10 10.73
CA ILE A 108 -0.49 3.55 10.89
C ILE A 108 -0.68 4.13 9.49
N ALA A 109 -1.90 4.53 9.16
CA ALA A 109 -2.21 5.11 7.86
C ALA A 109 -2.49 6.62 7.97
N ILE A 110 -1.84 7.40 7.12
CA ILE A 110 -2.13 8.82 6.92
C ILE A 110 -3.05 8.90 5.69
N ALA A 111 -4.31 9.26 5.92
CA ALA A 111 -5.34 9.23 4.88
C ALA A 111 -6.22 10.48 4.93
N HIS A 112 -6.59 10.97 3.75
CA HIS A 112 -7.61 12.00 3.54
C HIS A 112 -8.86 11.43 2.83
N ARG A 113 -8.91 10.11 2.59
CA ARG A 113 -10.00 9.42 1.90
C ARG A 113 -10.80 8.54 2.85
N LEU A 114 -12.12 8.71 2.81
CA LEU A 114 -13.06 7.94 3.63
C LEU A 114 -12.94 6.42 3.42
N SER A 115 -12.63 5.99 2.19
CA SER A 115 -12.45 4.58 1.84
C SER A 115 -11.36 3.89 2.66
N THR A 116 -10.27 4.59 2.99
CA THR A 116 -9.20 4.05 3.83
C THR A 116 -9.54 4.18 5.32
N ILE A 117 -10.10 5.34 5.72
CA ILE A 117 -10.42 5.66 7.11
C ILE A 117 -11.46 4.69 7.70
N LYS A 118 -12.46 4.30 6.92
CA LYS A 118 -13.57 3.43 7.37
C LYS A 118 -13.12 2.04 7.84
N HIS A 119 -11.99 1.55 7.38
CA HIS A 119 -11.47 0.22 7.72
C HIS A 119 -10.52 0.22 8.92
N MET A 120 -10.26 1.38 9.55
CA MET A 120 -9.33 1.49 10.67
C MET A 120 -10.05 1.26 12.00
N ASP A 121 -9.36 0.58 12.93
CA ASP A 121 -9.85 0.33 14.29
C ASP A 121 -9.90 1.60 15.14
N ARG A 122 -9.01 2.56 14.86
CA ARG A 122 -8.88 3.83 15.57
C ARG A 122 -8.51 4.94 14.59
N ILE A 123 -9.13 6.10 14.76
CA ILE A 123 -8.92 7.30 13.96
C ILE A 123 -8.48 8.42 14.90
N ILE A 124 -7.42 9.11 14.50
CA ILE A 124 -6.87 10.26 15.21
C ILE A 124 -6.96 11.45 14.26
N VAL A 125 -7.77 12.45 14.62
CA VAL A 125 -7.89 13.70 13.85
C VAL A 125 -6.91 14.72 14.40
N MET A 126 -6.09 15.29 13.53
CA MET A 126 -5.10 16.30 13.89
C MET A 126 -5.43 17.65 13.25
N ASP A 127 -5.46 18.71 14.06
CA ASP A 127 -5.52 20.10 13.60
C ASP A 127 -4.43 20.94 14.29
N LYS A 128 -3.73 21.77 13.51
CA LYS A 128 -2.65 22.67 13.99
C LYS A 128 -1.63 21.99 14.91
N GLY A 129 -1.24 20.75 14.58
CA GLY A 129 -0.27 19.97 15.33
C GLY A 129 -0.78 19.41 16.66
N LYS A 130 -2.10 19.38 16.88
CA LYS A 130 -2.74 18.81 18.08
C LYS A 130 -3.76 17.74 17.68
N ILE A 131 -3.94 16.74 18.54
CA ILE A 131 -5.04 15.79 18.41
C ILE A 131 -6.32 16.48 18.87
N VAL A 132 -7.30 16.57 17.98
CA VAL A 132 -8.61 17.20 18.26
C VAL A 132 -9.73 16.19 18.43
N GLU A 133 -9.61 15.01 17.82
CA GLU A 133 -10.52 13.88 18.00
C GLU A 133 -9.75 12.55 18.02
N ASP A 134 -10.28 11.58 18.75
CA ASP A 134 -9.71 10.23 18.91
C ASP A 134 -10.84 9.24 19.19
N GLY A 135 -11.05 8.29 18.28
CA GLY A 135 -12.12 7.31 18.41
C GLY A 135 -12.23 6.38 17.20
N THR A 136 -13.22 5.49 17.25
CA THR A 136 -13.60 4.64 16.12
C THR A 136 -14.31 5.44 15.03
N PHE A 137 -14.39 4.89 13.82
CA PHE A 137 -15.17 5.50 12.74
C PHE A 137 -16.60 5.84 13.14
N LYS A 138 -17.26 4.93 13.86
CA LYS A 138 -18.65 5.10 14.28
C LYS A 138 -18.78 6.26 15.27
N GLU A 139 -17.94 6.31 16.28
CA GLU A 139 -17.96 7.36 17.31
C GLU A 139 -17.75 8.73 16.66
N LEU A 140 -16.72 8.89 15.83
CA LEU A 140 -16.43 10.18 15.21
C LEU A 140 -17.51 10.60 14.19
N TRP A 141 -18.09 9.65 13.46
CA TRP A 141 -19.16 9.94 12.50
C TRP A 141 -20.48 10.37 13.17
N GLU A 142 -20.83 9.78 14.31
CA GLU A 142 -22.04 10.15 15.07
C GLU A 142 -21.91 11.51 15.76
N HIS A 143 -20.69 11.91 16.13
CA HIS A 143 -20.40 13.20 16.78
C HIS A 143 -20.44 14.39 15.81
N GLN A 144 -20.28 14.16 14.51
CA GLN A 144 -20.27 15.23 13.51
C GLN A 144 -21.61 15.32 12.77
N VAL A 145 -22.43 16.31 13.14
CA VAL A 145 -23.55 16.77 12.31
C VAL A 145 -22.96 17.37 11.02
N ASN A 146 -22.75 16.52 10.00
CA ASN A 146 -22.21 16.77 8.63
C ASN A 146 -20.86 16.13 8.26
N GLY A 147 -20.30 15.21 9.05
CA GLY A 147 -19.10 14.43 8.68
C GLY A 147 -17.77 15.19 8.76
N PHE A 148 -16.67 14.49 8.45
CA PHE A 148 -15.28 14.95 8.64
C PHE A 148 -14.99 16.22 7.84
N VAL A 149 -14.99 17.37 8.51
CA VAL A 149 -14.53 18.68 7.97
C VAL A 149 -13.28 19.12 8.70
#